data_AF-A0AAE0EEV6-F1
#
_entry.id   AF-A0AAE0EEV6-F1
#
_cell.length_a   1.000
_cell.length_b   1.000
_cell.length_c   1.000
_cell.angle_alpha   90.00
_cell.angle_beta   90.00
_cell.angle_gamma   90.00
#
_symmetry.space_group_name_H-M   'P 1'
#
loop_
_entity.id
_entity.type
_entity.pdbx_description
1 polymer ?
#
loop_
_entity_poly.entity_id
_entity_poly.type
_entity_poly.pdbx_seq_one_letter_code
_entity_poly.pdbx_strand_id
1 'polypeptide(L)'
;MEPRTDFCEITGDIRVHGNSSTLYIASLQNGILVENSSWNIRPYPRKENAAAMSSVKNWSINLVKNHKEIPRCNINHSVPAIHFSLGGF
;
A
#
# COMPACT_ATOMS: atom_id res chain seq x y z
N MET A 1 21.79 15.09 -5.63
CA MET A 1 21.89 14.13 -4.51
C MET A 1 20.66 13.26 -4.61
N GLU A 2 20.83 11.94 -4.64
CA GLU A 2 19.68 11.02 -4.70
C GLU A 2 18.99 10.97 -3.31
N PRO A 3 17.64 11.00 -3.24
CA PRO A 3 16.93 10.89 -1.97
C PRO A 3 17.26 9.58 -1.26
N ARG A 4 17.44 9.62 0.06
CA ARG A 4 17.77 8.44 0.89
C ARG A 4 16.59 7.49 1.08
N THR A 5 15.38 7.90 0.68
CA THR A 5 14.14 7.17 0.88
C THR A 5 13.19 7.45 -0.27
N ASP A 6 12.54 6.41 -0.77
CA ASP A 6 11.46 6.54 -1.72
C ASP A 6 10.14 6.64 -0.94
N PHE A 7 9.26 7.51 -1.42
CA PHE A 7 7.90 7.61 -0.90
C PHE A 7 6.90 7.38 -2.02
N CYS A 8 5.83 6.67 -1.71
CA CYS A 8 4.65 6.58 -2.57
C CYS A 8 3.50 7.22 -1.81
N GLU A 9 2.84 8.21 -2.43
CA GLU A 9 1.66 8.84 -1.89
C GLU A 9 0.41 8.29 -2.59
N ILE A 10 -0.59 7.93 -1.80
CA ILE A 10 -1.88 7.43 -2.28
C ILE A 10 -2.98 8.19 -1.56
N THR A 11 -3.99 8.63 -2.32
CA THR A 11 -5.12 9.40 -1.80
C THR A 11 -6.43 8.78 -2.32
N GLY A 12 -7.46 8.74 -1.48
CA GLY A 12 -8.78 8.21 -1.85
C GLY A 12 -9.34 7.25 -0.79
N ASP A 13 -10.23 6.34 -1.22
CA ASP A 13 -10.70 5.22 -0.39
C ASP A 13 -9.61 4.14 -0.39
N ILE A 14 -8.77 4.20 0.65
CA ILE A 14 -7.69 3.25 0.90
C ILE A 14 -8.14 2.26 1.97
N ARG A 15 -8.05 0.96 1.69
CA ARG A 15 -8.38 -0.10 2.64
C ARG A 15 -7.19 -1.00 2.89
N VAL A 16 -6.84 -1.16 4.17
CA VAL A 16 -5.70 -1.96 4.61
C VAL A 16 -6.20 -3.30 5.14
N HIS A 17 -5.79 -4.38 4.50
CA HIS A 17 -6.04 -5.73 4.98
C HIS A 17 -4.74 -6.36 5.48
N GLY A 18 -4.49 -6.22 6.78
CA GLY A 18 -3.21 -6.58 7.40
C GLY A 18 -2.87 -8.07 7.35
N ASN A 19 -3.88 -8.96 7.46
CA ASN A 19 -3.66 -10.40 7.46
C ASN A 19 -3.06 -10.88 6.13
N SER A 20 -3.66 -10.47 5.01
CA SER A 20 -3.14 -10.80 3.67
C SER A 20 -2.03 -9.87 3.19
N SER A 21 -1.68 -8.83 3.96
CA SER A 21 -0.69 -7.80 3.55
C SER A 21 -1.09 -7.14 2.24
N THR A 22 -2.34 -6.70 2.17
CA THR A 22 -2.91 -6.13 0.96
C THR A 22 -3.42 -4.73 1.23
N LEU A 23 -3.04 -3.78 0.37
CA LEU A 23 -3.62 -2.46 0.28
C LEU A 23 -4.56 -2.44 -0.91
N TYR A 24 -5.78 -1.98 -0.71
CA TYR A 24 -6.73 -1.73 -1.78
C TYR A 24 -6.91 -0.24 -1.97
N ILE A 25 -6.79 0.21 -3.21
CA ILE A 25 -7.07 1.57 -3.62
C ILE A 25 -8.34 1.49 -4.44
N ALA A 26 -9.44 2.01 -3.92
CA ALA A 26 -10.66 2.08 -4.71
C ALA A 26 -10.55 3.28 -5.66
N SER A 27 -10.68 3.01 -6.96
CA SER A 27 -10.62 4.07 -7.97
C SER A 27 -11.81 5.03 -7.81
N LEU A 28 -11.53 6.32 -7.61
CA LEU A 28 -12.57 7.35 -7.63
C LEU A 28 -13.13 7.46 -9.05
N GLN A 29 -14.46 7.42 -9.16
CA GLN A 29 -15.24 7.49 -10.39
C GLN A 29 -15.15 8.87 -11.08
N ASN A 30 -13.95 9.33 -11.45
CA ASN A 30 -13.74 10.61 -12.15
C ASN A 30 -13.21 10.40 -13.57
N GLY A 31 -13.94 9.62 -14.37
CA GLY A 31 -13.82 9.63 -15.84
C GLY A 31 -12.58 8.98 -16.46
N ILE A 32 -11.56 8.61 -15.68
CA ILE A 32 -10.43 7.81 -16.17
C ILE A 32 -10.69 6.36 -15.78
N LEU A 33 -10.96 5.52 -16.78
CA LEU A 33 -11.02 4.07 -16.61
C LEU A 33 -9.61 3.57 -16.25
N VAL A 34 -9.26 3.60 -14.97
CA VAL A 34 -8.04 2.93 -14.54
C VAL A 34 -8.34 1.44 -14.48
N GLU A 35 -7.63 0.67 -15.30
CA GLU A 35 -7.74 -0.78 -15.28
C GLU A 35 -7.32 -1.33 -13.91
N ASN A 36 -7.91 -2.47 -13.54
CA ASN A 36 -7.48 -3.20 -12.37
C ASN A 36 -5.99 -3.52 -12.54
N SER A 37 -5.17 -3.11 -11.57
CA SER A 37 -3.74 -3.37 -11.58
C SER A 37 -3.28 -3.77 -10.19
N SER A 38 -2.24 -4.59 -10.17
CA SER A 38 -1.65 -5.08 -8.92
C SER A 38 -0.14 -5.05 -9.03
N TRP A 39 0.51 -4.61 -7.96
CA TRP A 39 1.96 -4.65 -7.83
C TRP A 39 2.36 -4.90 -6.39
N ASN A 40 3.61 -5.30 -6.21
CA ASN A 40 4.14 -5.64 -4.89
C ASN A 40 5.14 -4.59 -4.43
N ILE A 41 5.12 -4.28 -3.15
CA ILE A 41 6.05 -3.37 -2.51
C ILE A 41 6.57 -3.96 -1.19
N ARG A 42 7.78 -3.54 -0.80
CA ARG A 42 8.35 -3.78 0.53
C ARG A 42 8.56 -2.42 1.19
N PRO A 43 7.55 -1.88 1.91
CA PRO A 43 7.57 -0.51 2.42
C PRO A 43 8.53 -0.41 3.62
N TYR A 44 9.82 -0.28 3.35
CA TYR A 44 10.86 -0.22 4.38
C TYR A 44 11.80 0.97 4.16
N PRO A 45 11.99 1.85 5.15
CA PRO A 45 12.77 3.08 4.98
C PRO A 45 14.25 2.87 4.59
N ARG A 46 14.84 1.70 4.93
CA ARG A 46 16.25 1.38 4.64
C ARG A 46 16.37 0.30 3.57
N LYS A 47 15.80 0.55 2.38
CA LYS A 47 15.78 -0.40 1.24
C LYS A 47 17.15 -0.97 0.85
N GLU A 48 18.23 -0.23 1.11
CA GLU A 48 19.61 -0.65 0.80
C GLU A 48 20.17 -1.70 1.78
N ASN A 49 19.53 -1.91 2.93
CA ASN A 49 19.96 -2.93 3.88
C ASN A 49 19.38 -4.29 3.46
N ALA A 50 20.17 -5.07 2.71
CA ALA A 50 19.78 -6.38 2.21
C ALA A 50 19.38 -7.38 3.31
N ALA A 51 20.07 -7.37 4.46
CA ALA A 51 19.76 -8.26 5.58
C ALA A 51 18.38 -7.94 6.17
N ALA A 52 18.08 -6.66 6.41
CA ALA A 52 16.76 -6.24 6.88
C ALA A 52 15.68 -6.57 5.83
N MET A 53 15.91 -6.22 4.57
CA MET A 53 14.99 -6.45 3.44
C MET A 53 14.66 -7.92 3.18
N SER A 54 15.49 -8.86 3.65
CA SER A 54 15.20 -10.30 3.60
C SER A 54 14.03 -10.70 4.50
N SER A 55 13.79 -9.96 5.59
CA SER A 55 12.72 -10.19 6.56
C SER A 55 11.50 -9.28 6.35
N VAL A 56 11.66 -8.19 5.59
CA VAL A 56 10.59 -7.24 5.31
C VAL A 56 9.45 -7.92 4.57
N LYS A 57 8.25 -7.86 5.16
CA LYS A 57 7.03 -8.41 4.58
C LYS A 57 6.71 -7.72 3.25
N ASN A 58 6.40 -8.53 2.23
CA ASN A 58 5.90 -8.07 0.95
C ASN A 58 4.42 -7.69 1.07
N TRP A 59 4.04 -6.56 0.50
CA TRP A 59 2.67 -6.06 0.46
C TRP A 59 2.19 -5.98 -0.99
N SER A 60 0.98 -6.45 -1.25
CA SER A 60 0.32 -6.29 -2.54
C SER A 60 -0.53 -5.03 -2.51
N ILE A 61 -0.37 -4.17 -3.51
CA ILE A 61 -1.26 -3.04 -3.76
C ILE A 61 -2.17 -3.40 -4.91
N ASN A 62 -3.48 -3.35 -4.68
CA ASN A 62 -4.51 -3.61 -5.67
C ASN A 62 -5.28 -2.33 -5.94
N LEU A 63 -5.16 -1.82 -7.15
CA LEU A 63 -6.04 -0.80 -7.66
C LEU A 63 -7.29 -1.47 -8.20
N VAL A 64 -8.44 -1.18 -7.61
CA VAL A 64 -9.70 -1.88 -7.91
C VAL A 64 -10.75 -0.86 -8.36
N LYS A 65 -11.36 -1.13 -9.51
CA LYS A 65 -12.44 -0.29 -10.07
C LYS A 65 -13.75 -0.43 -9.31
N ASN A 66 -14.04 -1.64 -8.82
CA ASN A 66 -15.32 -1.98 -8.22
C ASN A 66 -15.20 -2.14 -6.71
N HIS A 67 -15.82 -1.24 -5.94
CA HIS A 67 -15.81 -1.30 -4.48
C HIS A 67 -16.40 -2.61 -3.90
N LYS A 68 -17.20 -3.37 -4.69
CA LYS A 68 -17.73 -4.68 -4.26
C LYS A 68 -16.66 -5.77 -4.20
N GLU A 69 -15.55 -5.61 -4.92
CA GLU A 69 -14.41 -6.53 -4.91
C GLU A 69 -13.46 -6.25 -3.73
N ILE A 70 -13.71 -5.19 -2.96
CA ILE A 70 -12.86 -4.77 -1.85
C ILE A 70 -13.53 -5.13 -0.51
N PRO A 71 -12.80 -5.75 0.44
CA PRO A 71 -13.31 -6.00 1.79
C PRO A 71 -13.89 -4.74 2.46
N ARG A 72 -14.93 -4.92 3.28
CA ARG A 72 -15.47 -3.83 4.10
C ARG A 72 -14.52 -3.50 5.24
N CYS A 73 -14.36 -2.22 5.55
CA CYS A 73 -13.58 -1.79 6.70
C CYS A 73 -14.35 -2.06 8.00
N ASN A 74 -13.67 -2.66 8.98
CA ASN A 74 -14.15 -2.75 10.36
C ASN A 74 -13.80 -1.51 11.19
N ILE A 75 -12.74 -0.78 10.79
CA ILE A 75 -12.24 0.42 11.45
C ILE A 75 -12.00 1.47 10.37
N ASN A 76 -12.45 2.71 10.60
CA ASN A 76 -12.29 3.83 9.70
C ASN A 76 -11.46 4.94 10.36
N HIS A 77 -10.55 5.53 9.60
CA HIS A 77 -9.73 6.66 10.03
C HIS A 77 -9.91 7.81 9.03
N SER A 78 -10.04 9.05 9.53
CA SER A 78 -10.20 10.26 8.70
C SER A 78 -8.93 11.11 8.63
N VAL A 79 -7.82 10.60 9.16
CA VAL A 79 -6.51 11.28 9.19
C VAL A 79 -5.52 10.53 8.30
N PRO A 80 -4.51 11.21 7.71
CA PRO A 80 -3.46 10.55 6.95
C PRO A 80 -2.68 9.51 7.78
N ALA A 81 -2.13 8.51 7.10
CA ALA A 81 -1.34 7.45 7.73
C ALA A 81 -0.08 7.13 6.93
N ILE A 82 0.95 6.64 7.62
CA ILE A 82 2.18 6.12 7.00
C ILE A 82 2.17 4.61 7.15
N HIS A 83 2.30 3.90 6.02
CA HIS A 83 2.39 2.45 5.99
C HIS A 83 3.84 2.01 5.83
N PHE A 84 4.37 1.29 6.82
CA PHE A 84 5.73 0.76 6.77
C PHE A 84 5.82 -0.60 7.47
N SER A 85 6.76 -1.43 7.02
CA SER A 85 7.08 -2.72 7.61
C SER A 85 8.25 -2.59 8.56
N LEU A 86 8.22 -3.34 9.67
CA LEU A 86 9.37 -3.52 10.55
C LEU A 86 10.21 -4.67 10.02
N GLY A 87 11.49 -4.41 9.73
CA GLY A 87 12.40 -5.32 9.02
C GLY A 87 13.62 -5.75 9.84
N GLY A 88 13.58 -5.63 11.17
CA GLY A 88 14.58 -6.28 12.03
C GLY A 88 15.46 -5.39 12.93
N PHE A 89 15.10 -4.12 13.20
CA PHE A 89 15.64 -3.33 14.33
C PHE A 89 14.63 -2.28 14.76
#